data_AF-A0A9X2QCZ3-F1
#
_entry.id   AF-A0A9X2QCZ3-F1
#
_cell.length_a   1.000
_cell.length_b   1.000
_cell.length_c   1.000
_cell.angle_alpha   90.00
_cell.angle_beta   90.00
_cell.angle_gamma   90.00
#
_symmetry.space_group_name_H-M   'P 1'
#
loop_
_entity.id
_entity.type
_entity.pdbx_description
1 polymer ?
#
loop_
_entity_poly.entity_id
_entity_poly.type
_entity_poly.pdbx_seq_one_letter_code
_entity_poly.pdbx_strand_id
1 'polypeptide(L)'
;MRAFFLYVAAPSILLTALATAHAAPAAELCEVLRAFVRAVQPGQTRSFAFRTSWGTNFKHAQEQALSAKRCEHGGDPAAQAVCAYLMQHGQTELADATVMDSVACLSSSTTFDSSLRLHHAELSFRHEAINAAATVTVTFGEETEQGGMVFRLQAEGD
;
A
#
# COMPACT_ATOMS: atom_id res chain seq x y z
N MET A 1 47.13 -50.29 32.64
CA MET A 1 45.81 -49.69 32.33
C MET A 1 46.02 -48.22 32.06
N ARG A 2 45.76 -47.76 30.83
CA ARG A 2 45.79 -46.33 30.44
C ARG A 2 44.60 -46.11 29.53
N ALA A 3 43.58 -45.42 30.03
CA ALA A 3 42.37 -45.08 29.31
C ALA A 3 42.64 -43.87 28.42
N PHE A 4 42.47 -44.01 27.10
CA PHE A 4 42.44 -42.90 26.16
C PHE A 4 41.01 -42.35 26.14
N PHE A 5 40.83 -41.14 26.66
CA PHE A 5 39.59 -40.37 26.54
C PHE A 5 39.50 -39.77 25.13
N LEU A 6 38.50 -40.20 24.36
CA LEU A 6 38.13 -39.59 23.08
C LEU A 6 37.29 -38.33 23.37
N TYR A 7 37.85 -37.15 23.10
CA TYR A 7 37.08 -35.90 23.04
C TYR A 7 36.33 -35.83 21.71
N VAL A 8 35.02 -36.08 21.76
CA VAL A 8 34.11 -35.77 20.65
C VAL A 8 33.79 -34.28 20.73
N ALA A 9 34.38 -33.48 19.84
CA ALA A 9 34.00 -32.09 19.65
C ALA A 9 32.63 -32.04 18.96
N ALA A 10 31.58 -31.71 19.72
CA ALA A 10 30.25 -31.45 19.17
C ALA A 10 30.23 -30.05 18.52
N PRO A 11 29.89 -29.91 17.23
CA PRO A 11 29.74 -28.59 16.63
C PRO A 11 28.39 -28.00 17.07
N SER A 12 28.45 -26.95 17.89
CA SER A 12 27.29 -26.14 18.24
C SER A 12 26.80 -25.42 16.99
N ILE A 13 25.79 -25.96 16.32
CA ILE A 13 25.05 -25.27 15.25
C ILE A 13 24.22 -24.17 15.90
N LEU A 14 24.71 -22.94 15.85
CA LEU A 14 23.94 -21.74 16.15
C LEU A 14 22.85 -21.60 15.08
N LEU A 15 21.63 -22.06 15.38
CA LEU A 15 20.44 -21.68 14.62
C LEU A 15 20.21 -20.18 14.85
N THR A 16 20.73 -19.34 13.96
CA THR A 16 20.25 -17.97 13.80
C THR A 16 18.82 -18.04 13.31
N ALA A 17 17.87 -17.82 14.22
CA ALA A 17 16.49 -17.52 13.85
C ALA A 17 16.51 -16.24 13.01
N LEU A 18 16.44 -16.40 11.68
CA LEU A 18 16.16 -15.31 10.77
C LEU A 18 14.73 -14.87 11.07
N ALA A 19 14.58 -13.83 11.89
CA ALA A 19 13.32 -13.12 11.98
C ALA A 19 12.97 -12.70 10.54
N THR A 20 11.89 -13.26 10.01
CA THR A 20 11.30 -12.83 8.74
C THR A 20 10.79 -11.41 8.94
N ALA A 21 11.67 -10.44 8.74
CA ALA A 21 11.32 -9.03 8.73
C ALA A 21 10.33 -8.82 7.58
N HIS A 22 9.06 -8.64 7.94
CA HIS A 22 8.07 -8.16 7.00
C HIS A 22 8.55 -6.79 6.53
N ALA A 23 8.68 -6.61 5.22
CA ALA A 23 9.08 -5.31 4.68
C ALA A 23 8.01 -4.30 5.06
N ALA A 24 8.38 -3.33 5.92
CA ALA A 24 7.49 -2.23 6.24
C ALA A 24 7.22 -1.40 4.96
N PRO A 25 6.06 -0.74 4.87
CA PRO A 25 5.78 0.15 3.75
C PRO A 25 6.88 1.22 3.60
N ALA A 26 7.13 1.65 2.36
CA ALA A 26 8.10 2.69 2.08
C ALA A 26 7.79 3.96 2.89
N ALA A 27 8.78 4.53 3.57
CA ALA A 27 8.61 5.70 4.43
C ALA A 27 8.00 6.90 3.66
N GLU A 28 8.44 7.10 2.42
CA GLU A 28 7.95 8.17 1.54
C GLU A 28 6.46 8.00 1.20
N LEU A 29 5.99 6.77 0.93
CA LEU A 29 4.56 6.48 0.72
C LEU A 29 3.75 6.88 1.95
N CYS A 30 4.21 6.47 3.14
CA CYS A 30 3.52 6.79 4.37
C CYS A 30 3.51 8.30 4.66
N GLU A 31 4.58 9.01 4.33
CA GLU A 31 4.65 10.46 4.48
C GLU A 31 3.61 11.17 3.60
N VAL A 32 3.56 10.86 2.30
CA VAL A 32 2.62 11.50 1.38
C VAL A 32 1.16 11.16 1.71
N LEU A 33 0.87 9.93 2.13
CA LEU A 33 -0.48 9.53 2.54
C LEU A 33 -0.93 10.23 3.82
N ARG A 34 -0.05 10.32 4.83
CA ARG A 34 -0.38 11.02 6.08
C ARG A 34 -0.54 12.51 5.83
N ALA A 35 0.28 13.11 4.97
CA ALA A 35 0.12 14.51 4.55
C ALA A 35 -1.22 14.74 3.85
N PHE A 36 -1.63 13.82 2.97
CA PHE A 36 -2.95 13.85 2.32
C PHE A 36 -4.09 13.86 3.34
N VAL A 37 -4.09 12.93 4.30
CA VAL A 37 -5.15 12.84 5.31
C VAL A 37 -5.16 14.06 6.24
N ARG A 38 -3.99 14.53 6.69
CA ARG A 38 -3.88 15.72 7.57
C ARG A 38 -4.31 17.03 6.90
N ALA A 39 -4.29 17.07 5.57
CA ALA A 39 -4.68 18.27 4.85
C ALA A 39 -6.21 18.47 4.82
N VAL A 40 -6.99 17.44 5.15
CA VAL A 40 -8.46 17.49 5.20
C VAL A 40 -8.92 18.34 6.39
N GLN A 41 -9.86 19.25 6.13
CA GLN A 41 -10.51 20.08 7.15
C GLN A 41 -11.83 19.45 7.62
N PRO A 42 -12.35 19.82 8.82
CA PRO A 42 -13.67 19.37 9.28
C PRO A 42 -14.76 19.61 8.24
N GLY A 43 -15.55 18.58 7.94
CA GLY A 43 -16.61 18.61 6.92
C GLY A 43 -16.11 18.64 5.46
N GLN A 44 -14.79 18.57 5.23
CA GLN A 44 -14.22 18.43 3.90
C GLN A 44 -14.03 16.95 3.58
N THR A 45 -14.32 16.57 2.34
CA THR A 45 -13.93 15.28 1.77
C THR A 45 -12.85 15.51 0.72
N ARG A 46 -11.79 14.69 0.76
CA ARG A 46 -10.77 14.61 -0.30
C ARG A 46 -10.64 13.18 -0.77
N SER A 47 -10.33 12.99 -2.03
CA SER A 47 -10.12 11.66 -2.58
C SER A 47 -9.12 11.67 -3.73
N PHE A 48 -8.54 10.50 -3.98
CA PHE A 48 -7.85 10.19 -5.22
C PHE A 48 -8.25 8.79 -5.70
N ALA A 49 -8.03 8.54 -6.98
CA ALA A 49 -8.22 7.22 -7.58
C ALA A 49 -7.02 6.85 -8.45
N PHE A 50 -6.27 5.84 -8.03
CA PHE A 50 -5.16 5.27 -8.76
C PHE A 50 -5.59 4.01 -9.50
N ARG A 51 -5.37 3.97 -10.81
CA ARG A 51 -5.76 2.91 -11.71
C ARG A 51 -4.54 2.27 -12.33
N THR A 52 -4.62 0.95 -12.48
CA THR A 52 -3.58 0.14 -13.08
C THR A 52 -4.20 -0.84 -14.06
N SER A 53 -3.54 -1.07 -15.20
CA SER A 53 -3.93 -2.08 -16.18
C SER A 53 -2.70 -2.91 -16.53
N TRP A 54 -2.79 -4.23 -16.39
CA TRP A 54 -1.68 -5.16 -16.64
C TRP A 54 -1.99 -6.08 -17.82
N GLY A 55 -1.02 -6.27 -18.72
CA GLY A 55 -1.17 -7.07 -19.94
C GLY A 55 -1.89 -6.35 -21.09
N THR A 56 -2.43 -5.15 -20.84
CA THR A 56 -3.13 -4.33 -21.84
C THR A 56 -3.22 -2.87 -21.37
N ASN A 57 -3.60 -1.98 -22.28
CA ASN A 57 -3.96 -0.60 -21.94
C ASN A 57 -5.42 -0.51 -21.44
N PHE A 58 -5.81 0.67 -20.95
CA PHE A 58 -7.21 0.97 -20.61
C PHE A 58 -8.11 0.87 -21.84
N LYS A 59 -9.39 0.50 -21.65
CA LYS A 59 -10.36 0.17 -22.73
C LYS A 59 -10.53 1.26 -23.80
N HIS A 60 -10.32 2.52 -23.45
CA HIS A 60 -10.51 3.67 -24.34
C HIS A 60 -9.20 4.34 -24.76
N ALA A 61 -8.04 3.73 -24.47
CA ALA A 61 -6.77 4.23 -24.94
C ALA A 61 -6.57 3.86 -26.42
N GLN A 62 -6.16 4.83 -27.24
CA GLN A 62 -5.83 4.58 -28.65
C GLN A 62 -4.51 3.82 -28.82
N GLU A 63 -3.59 3.98 -27.87
CA GLU A 63 -2.27 3.36 -27.91
C GLU A 63 -2.30 1.97 -27.27
N GLN A 64 -1.53 1.05 -27.84
CA GLN A 64 -1.28 -0.25 -27.20
C GLN A 64 -0.23 -0.09 -26.11
N ALA A 65 -0.44 -0.76 -24.97
CA ALA A 65 0.51 -0.80 -23.87
C ALA A 65 0.46 -2.16 -23.17
N LEU A 66 1.61 -2.65 -22.68
CA LEU A 66 1.70 -3.86 -21.86
C LEU A 66 1.32 -3.59 -20.39
N SER A 67 1.38 -2.32 -19.99
CA SER A 67 1.01 -1.85 -18.67
C SER A 67 0.59 -0.39 -18.75
N ALA A 68 -0.42 0.02 -17.99
CA ALA A 68 -0.81 1.41 -17.88
C ALA A 68 -1.08 1.79 -16.43
N LYS A 69 -0.84 3.06 -16.11
CA LYS A 69 -1.19 3.69 -14.83
C LYS A 69 -1.91 4.99 -15.10
N ARG A 70 -2.87 5.34 -14.25
CA ARG A 70 -3.52 6.65 -14.26
C ARG A 70 -3.87 7.02 -12.84
N CYS A 71 -3.73 8.29 -12.47
CA CYS A 71 -4.17 8.77 -11.18
C CYS A 71 -5.05 10.01 -11.34
N GLU A 72 -6.23 9.98 -10.72
CA GLU A 72 -7.17 11.09 -10.69
C GLU A 72 -7.14 11.73 -9.31
N HIS A 73 -6.89 13.04 -9.27
CA HIS A 73 -6.77 13.82 -8.03
C HIS A 73 -7.73 15.02 -7.98
N GLY A 74 -8.58 15.22 -9.00
CA GLY A 74 -9.61 16.26 -9.00
C GLY A 74 -9.11 17.70 -8.88
N GLY A 75 -7.81 17.95 -9.12
CA GLY A 75 -7.18 19.25 -8.89
C GLY A 75 -6.81 19.54 -7.43
N ASP A 76 -7.04 18.61 -6.49
CA ASP A 76 -6.60 18.74 -5.10
C ASP A 76 -5.07 18.61 -5.01
N PRO A 77 -4.34 19.60 -4.45
CA PRO A 77 -2.88 19.56 -4.38
C PRO A 77 -2.31 18.42 -3.51
N ALA A 78 -3.03 18.02 -2.46
CA ALA A 78 -2.59 16.93 -1.59
C ALA A 78 -2.79 15.57 -2.29
N ALA A 79 -3.92 15.38 -2.98
CA ALA A 79 -4.17 14.23 -3.82
C ALA A 79 -3.16 14.16 -4.99
N GLN A 80 -2.78 15.31 -5.55
CA GLN A 80 -1.76 15.39 -6.60
C GLN A 80 -0.41 14.87 -6.13
N ALA A 81 0.01 15.18 -4.90
CA ALA A 81 1.26 14.67 -4.34
C ALA A 81 1.26 13.14 -4.19
N VAL A 82 0.14 12.57 -3.71
CA VAL A 82 -0.03 11.10 -3.66
C VAL A 82 -0.01 10.51 -5.06
N CYS A 83 -0.74 11.12 -6.00
CA CYS A 83 -0.75 10.66 -7.38
C CYS A 83 0.63 10.71 -8.05
N ALA A 84 1.43 11.74 -7.79
CA ALA A 84 2.79 11.81 -8.31
C ALA A 84 3.64 10.63 -7.81
N TYR A 85 3.56 10.32 -6.51
CA TYR A 85 4.22 9.15 -5.93
C TYR A 85 3.75 7.84 -6.58
N LEU A 86 2.43 7.62 -6.65
CA LEU A 86 1.87 6.37 -7.17
C LEU A 86 2.14 6.17 -8.67
N MET A 87 2.14 7.24 -9.46
CA MET A 87 2.51 7.15 -10.87
C MET A 87 3.96 6.69 -11.04
N GLN A 88 4.87 7.18 -10.19
CA GLN A 88 6.28 6.82 -10.23
C GLN A 88 6.58 5.44 -9.63
N HIS A 89 5.96 5.10 -8.49
CA HIS A 89 6.36 3.95 -7.66
C HIS A 89 5.31 2.84 -7.55
N GLY A 90 4.04 3.13 -7.83
CA GLY A 90 2.96 2.15 -7.71
C GLY A 90 3.18 0.95 -8.62
N GLN A 91 2.84 -0.26 -8.17
CA GLN A 91 3.01 -1.47 -8.98
C GLN A 91 1.78 -1.70 -9.85
N THR A 92 1.96 -2.00 -11.14
CA THR A 92 0.84 -2.29 -12.05
C THR A 92 0.38 -3.74 -11.94
N GLU A 93 1.32 -4.69 -11.87
CA GLU A 93 1.02 -6.12 -11.77
C GLU A 93 0.52 -6.52 -10.38
N LEU A 94 1.01 -5.83 -9.34
CA LEU A 94 0.69 -6.08 -7.93
C LEU A 94 0.01 -4.86 -7.32
N ALA A 95 -1.11 -4.45 -7.92
CA ALA A 95 -1.86 -3.28 -7.49
C ALA A 95 -2.37 -3.40 -6.04
N ASP A 96 -2.69 -4.61 -5.60
CA ASP A 96 -3.13 -4.92 -4.24
C ASP A 96 -2.05 -4.65 -3.18
N ALA A 97 -0.77 -4.87 -3.51
CA ALA A 97 0.32 -4.55 -2.60
C ALA A 97 0.35 -3.04 -2.27
N THR A 98 0.12 -2.19 -3.28
CA THR A 98 0.04 -0.73 -3.08
C THR A 98 -1.09 -0.36 -2.12
N VAL A 99 -2.22 -1.07 -2.17
CA VAL A 99 -3.37 -0.86 -1.27
C VAL A 99 -3.04 -1.28 0.16
N MET A 100 -2.49 -2.48 0.33
CA MET A 100 -2.11 -2.99 1.65
C MET A 100 -1.06 -2.09 2.31
N ASP A 101 -0.04 -1.65 1.58
CA ASP A 101 0.95 -0.69 2.06
C ASP A 101 0.30 0.64 2.47
N SER A 102 -0.65 1.14 1.67
CA SER A 102 -1.35 2.38 1.99
C SER A 102 -2.17 2.28 3.28
N VAL A 103 -2.86 1.15 3.48
CA VAL A 103 -3.62 0.89 4.71
C VAL A 103 -2.68 0.76 5.90
N ALA A 104 -1.59 0.01 5.78
CA ALA A 104 -0.59 -0.13 6.84
C ALA A 104 0.08 1.21 7.22
N CYS A 105 0.26 2.13 6.27
CA CYS A 105 0.76 3.48 6.54
C CYS A 105 -0.17 4.34 7.40
N LEU A 106 -1.48 4.21 7.20
CA LEU A 106 -2.52 5.07 7.77
C LEU A 106 -3.20 4.46 9.01
N SER A 107 -3.22 3.14 9.11
CA SER A 107 -3.68 2.37 10.26
C SER A 107 -2.52 1.51 10.76
N SER A 108 -1.61 2.11 11.54
CA SER A 108 -0.31 1.50 11.87
C SER A 108 -0.37 0.21 12.68
N SER A 109 -1.52 -0.11 13.28
CA SER A 109 -1.76 -1.39 13.96
C SER A 109 -2.26 -2.49 13.01
N THR A 110 -2.60 -2.15 11.77
CA THR A 110 -3.03 -3.10 10.75
C THR A 110 -1.83 -3.75 10.10
N THR A 111 -1.83 -5.08 10.07
CA THR A 111 -0.83 -5.89 9.36
C THR A 111 -1.55 -6.86 8.44
N PHE A 112 -1.00 -7.08 7.25
CA PHE A 112 -1.50 -8.05 6.30
C PHE A 112 -0.54 -9.23 6.23
N ASP A 113 -1.11 -10.43 6.08
CA ASP A 113 -0.31 -11.62 5.80
C ASP A 113 0.40 -11.47 4.46
N SER A 114 1.67 -11.86 4.39
CA SER A 114 2.49 -11.72 3.17
C SER A 114 1.98 -12.50 1.95
N SER A 115 1.14 -13.52 2.16
CA SER A 115 0.53 -14.33 1.11
C SER A 115 -0.87 -13.86 0.72
N LEU A 116 -1.43 -12.88 1.43
CA LEU A 116 -2.75 -12.33 1.12
C LEU A 116 -2.71 -11.61 -0.24
N ARG A 117 -3.68 -11.93 -1.09
CA ARG A 117 -3.95 -11.22 -2.34
C ARG A 117 -5.32 -10.56 -2.23
N LEU A 118 -5.40 -9.27 -2.50
CA LEU A 118 -6.68 -8.58 -2.56
C LEU A 118 -7.21 -8.66 -4.00
N HIS A 119 -8.46 -9.12 -4.16
CA HIS A 119 -9.20 -8.98 -5.41
C HIS A 119 -10.23 -7.85 -5.32
N HIS A 120 -10.80 -7.68 -4.13
CA HIS A 120 -11.69 -6.60 -3.77
C HIS A 120 -11.47 -6.24 -2.30
N ALA A 121 -11.59 -4.97 -1.96
CA ALA A 121 -11.58 -4.51 -0.58
C ALA A 121 -12.42 -3.25 -0.42
N GLU A 122 -13.11 -3.14 0.72
CA GLU A 122 -13.70 -1.91 1.24
C GLU A 122 -13.37 -1.85 2.73
N LEU A 123 -12.59 -0.86 3.13
CA LEU A 123 -12.09 -0.70 4.49
C LEU A 123 -12.38 0.73 4.94
N SER A 124 -12.92 0.90 6.14
CA SER A 124 -13.12 2.21 6.75
C SER A 124 -12.53 2.22 8.16
N PHE A 125 -11.72 3.22 8.46
CA PHE A 125 -11.05 3.36 9.75
C PHE A 125 -10.78 4.83 10.07
N ARG A 126 -10.66 5.12 11.36
CA ARG A 126 -10.32 6.46 11.83
C ARG A 126 -8.81 6.66 11.83
N HIS A 127 -8.35 7.79 11.33
CA HIS A 127 -6.96 8.24 11.41
C HIS A 127 -6.88 9.44 12.36
N GLU A 128 -6.13 9.27 13.44
CA GLU A 128 -5.91 10.31 14.45
C GLU A 128 -4.52 10.91 14.28
N ALA A 129 -4.44 12.22 14.14
CA ALA A 129 -3.21 13.00 14.21
C ALA A 129 -3.37 14.13 15.22
N ILE A 130 -2.24 14.66 15.72
CA ILE A 130 -2.18 15.65 16.81
C ILE A 130 -3.16 16.82 16.63
N ASN A 131 -3.43 17.23 15.39
CA ASN A 131 -4.31 18.37 15.05
C ASN A 131 -5.36 18.05 13.97
N ALA A 132 -5.59 16.77 13.65
CA ALA A 132 -6.53 16.37 12.59
C ALA A 132 -7.03 14.95 12.84
N ALA A 133 -8.35 14.78 12.82
CA ALA A 133 -8.97 13.47 12.78
C ALA A 133 -9.73 13.34 11.46
N ALA A 134 -9.64 12.17 10.84
CA ALA A 134 -10.38 11.90 9.62
C ALA A 134 -10.83 10.45 9.57
N THR A 135 -12.02 10.22 9.03
CA THR A 135 -12.44 8.90 8.59
C THR A 135 -11.85 8.62 7.22
N VAL A 136 -11.05 7.56 7.12
CA VAL A 136 -10.41 7.12 5.88
C VAL A 136 -11.18 5.91 5.35
N THR A 137 -11.60 5.98 4.09
CA THR A 137 -12.23 4.88 3.37
C THR A 137 -11.36 4.49 2.18
N VAL A 138 -10.97 3.21 2.13
CA VAL A 138 -10.18 2.60 1.07
C VAL A 138 -11.04 1.62 0.30
N THR A 139 -11.11 1.77 -1.02
CA THR A 139 -11.73 0.78 -1.90
C THR A 139 -10.74 0.26 -2.94
N PHE A 140 -10.84 -1.03 -3.24
CA PHE A 140 -10.03 -1.68 -4.26
C PHE A 140 -10.86 -2.70 -5.03
N GLY A 141 -10.66 -2.79 -6.34
CA GLY A 141 -11.30 -3.81 -7.17
C GLY A 141 -11.12 -3.55 -8.65
N GLU A 142 -11.74 -4.39 -9.47
CA GLU A 142 -11.80 -4.20 -10.92
C GLU A 142 -12.65 -2.97 -11.28
N GLU A 143 -12.21 -2.18 -12.26
CA GLU A 143 -13.02 -1.12 -12.85
C GLU A 143 -13.51 -1.51 -14.24
N THR A 144 -14.80 -1.81 -14.34
CA THR A 144 -15.39 -2.36 -15.57
C THR A 144 -15.48 -1.34 -16.69
N GLU A 145 -15.67 -0.06 -16.40
CA GLU A 145 -15.80 0.99 -17.41
C GLU A 145 -14.47 1.28 -18.12
N GLN A 146 -13.40 1.53 -17.36
CA GLN A 146 -12.10 1.89 -17.93
C GLN A 146 -11.16 0.69 -18.12
N GLY A 147 -11.47 -0.45 -17.50
CA GLY A 147 -10.62 -1.63 -17.46
C GLY A 147 -9.52 -1.53 -16.40
N GLY A 148 -9.04 -2.69 -15.94
CA GLY A 148 -7.97 -2.80 -14.95
C GLY A 148 -8.47 -2.76 -13.51
N MET A 149 -7.56 -2.46 -12.58
CA MET A 149 -7.82 -2.33 -11.14
C MET A 149 -7.86 -0.86 -10.74
N VAL A 150 -8.73 -0.52 -9.79
CA VAL A 150 -8.82 0.81 -9.19
C VAL A 150 -8.62 0.72 -7.68
N PHE A 151 -7.69 1.53 -7.17
CA PHE A 151 -7.51 1.85 -5.77
C PHE A 151 -8.03 3.27 -5.54
N ARG A 152 -9.04 3.42 -4.68
CA ARG A 152 -9.51 4.73 -4.22
C ARG A 152 -9.25 4.87 -2.73
N LEU A 153 -8.86 6.08 -2.35
CA LEU A 153 -8.78 6.46 -0.95
C LEU A 153 -9.51 7.79 -0.80
N GLN A 154 -10.44 7.81 0.13
CA GLN A 154 -11.18 8.98 0.55
C GLN A 154 -10.86 9.28 2.01
N ALA A 155 -10.68 10.55 2.32
CA ALA A 155 -10.54 11.04 3.69
C ALA A 155 -11.58 12.13 3.94
N GLU A 156 -12.35 11.97 5.00
CA GLU A 156 -13.39 12.90 5.45
C GLU A 156 -13.00 13.45 6.82
N GLY A 157 -12.92 14.77 6.95
CA GLY A 157 -12.50 15.42 8.18
C GLY A 157 -13.64 15.48 9.18
N ASP A 158 -13.35 15.05 10.41
CA ASP A 158 -14.29 15.09 11.54
C ASP A 158 -14.45 16.52 12.10
#